data_AF-A0A431NDU3-F1
#
_entry.id   AF-A0A431NDU3-F1
#
_cell.length_a   1.000
_cell.length_b   1.000
_cell.length_c   1.000
_cell.angle_alpha   90.00
_cell.angle_beta   90.00
_cell.angle_gamma   90.00
#
_symmetry.space_group_name_H-M   'P 1'
#
loop_
_entity.id
_entity.type
_entity.pdbx_description
1 polymer ?
#
loop_
_entity_poly.entity_id
_entity_poly.type
_entity_poly.pdbx_seq_one_letter_code
_entity_poly.pdbx_strand_id
1 'polypeptide(L)'
;MGSDGADREAAAAASDRGLGEAVDWLGRPISCKDCPHESMRREGRCDLGRICVRDRRSKRIDRFFASNAALAGRYLAHPYPELRVLAAKHASVFLLPPLIADPEPDVRAMVAYRLPIARIAPLASDPDRKVRLAVAQRLEGKALVGLLQDPDYAVRGVAASRLPPELLVLAANDAEAEVRRIAARRLAPDNLYRLTSDADPLVRLEVARRLPPAQLIMLASDPDLRVRFVVAERGDEDVLAALIGDSDREVSAVAKSRLGGIPSTSEGGGRGPRP
;
A
#
# COMPACT_ATOMS: atom_id res chain seq x y z
N MET A 1 -31.49 -9.91 52.57
CA MET A 1 -30.91 -10.85 51.58
C MET A 1 -31.67 -10.76 50.27
N GLY A 2 -31.65 -9.61 49.58
CA GLY A 2 -32.48 -9.42 48.37
C GLY A 2 -31.97 -8.39 47.34
N SER A 3 -30.81 -7.78 47.54
CA SER A 3 -30.25 -6.77 46.62
C SER A 3 -29.23 -7.33 45.63
N ASP A 4 -28.54 -8.42 45.97
CA ASP A 4 -27.42 -8.97 45.16
C ASP A 4 -27.87 -9.69 43.86
N GLY A 5 -29.14 -10.11 43.81
CA GLY A 5 -29.72 -10.78 42.64
C GLY A 5 -30.15 -9.80 41.55
N ALA A 6 -30.78 -8.69 41.93
CA ALA A 6 -31.32 -7.69 41.01
C ALA A 6 -30.21 -6.90 40.30
N ASP A 7 -29.11 -6.61 40.99
CA ASP A 7 -27.97 -5.89 40.41
C ASP A 7 -27.18 -6.75 39.40
N ARG A 8 -27.12 -8.07 39.61
CA ARG A 8 -26.55 -9.03 38.63
C ARG A 8 -27.43 -9.22 37.41
N GLU A 9 -28.75 -9.26 37.59
CA GLU A 9 -29.72 -9.37 36.49
C GLU A 9 -29.76 -8.09 35.63
N ALA A 10 -29.65 -6.92 36.27
CA ALA A 10 -29.52 -5.63 35.60
C ALA A 10 -28.18 -5.50 34.84
N ALA A 11 -27.08 -6.01 35.38
CA ALA A 11 -25.78 -6.05 34.69
C ALA A 11 -25.77 -7.01 33.49
N ALA A 12 -26.47 -8.16 33.60
CA ALA A 12 -26.65 -9.10 32.48
C ALA A 12 -27.51 -8.49 31.36
N ALA A 13 -28.61 -7.81 31.72
CA ALA A 13 -29.52 -7.16 30.77
C ALA A 13 -28.92 -5.87 30.14
N ALA A 14 -27.97 -5.21 30.80
CA ALA A 14 -27.26 -4.06 30.25
C ALA A 14 -26.16 -4.46 29.23
N SER A 15 -25.62 -5.68 29.32
CA SER A 15 -24.66 -6.20 28.33
C SER A 15 -25.29 -6.49 26.96
N ASP A 16 -26.61 -6.64 26.92
CA ASP A 16 -27.39 -7.02 25.73
C ASP A 16 -27.71 -5.83 24.80
N ARG A 17 -27.76 -4.60 25.33
CA ARG A 17 -28.25 -3.43 24.56
C ARG A 17 -27.23 -2.76 23.63
N GLY A 18 -26.01 -3.29 23.53
CA GLY A 18 -24.94 -2.77 22.66
C GLY A 18 -24.38 -3.75 21.64
N LEU A 19 -24.85 -5.00 21.62
CA LEU A 19 -24.26 -6.09 20.83
C LEU A 19 -25.28 -6.57 19.79
N GLY A 20 -25.35 -5.91 18.63
CA GLY A 20 -26.32 -6.29 17.59
C GLY A 20 -26.35 -7.80 17.30
N GLU A 21 -27.54 -8.31 17.01
CA GLU A 21 -27.95 -9.72 16.99
C GLU A 21 -26.86 -10.67 16.46
N ALA A 22 -26.53 -11.70 17.26
CA ALA A 22 -25.57 -12.74 16.88
C ALA A 22 -26.24 -13.74 15.93
N VAL A 23 -26.01 -13.53 14.64
CA VAL A 23 -26.53 -14.37 13.57
C VAL A 23 -25.40 -15.00 12.76
N ASP A 24 -25.64 -16.20 12.24
CA ASP A 24 -24.71 -16.90 11.38
C ASP A 24 -24.68 -16.30 9.96
N TRP A 25 -23.85 -16.85 9.08
CA TRP A 25 -23.70 -16.40 7.70
C TRP A 25 -24.96 -16.62 6.84
N LEU A 26 -25.93 -17.41 7.32
CA LEU A 26 -27.24 -17.59 6.72
C LEU A 26 -28.29 -16.65 7.35
N GLY A 27 -27.89 -15.79 8.28
CA GLY A 27 -28.78 -14.88 9.00
C GLY A 27 -29.59 -15.54 10.11
N ARG A 28 -29.25 -16.77 10.53
CA ARG A 28 -29.98 -17.50 11.58
C ARG A 28 -29.43 -17.16 12.96
N PRO A 29 -30.27 -17.04 14.00
CA PRO A 29 -29.80 -16.81 15.37
C PRO A 29 -28.81 -17.88 15.84
N ILE A 30 -27.73 -17.45 16.47
CA ILE A 30 -26.71 -18.36 17.01
C ILE A 30 -27.04 -18.70 18.46
N SER A 31 -27.05 -19.99 18.75
CA SER A 31 -27.15 -20.52 20.10
C SER A 31 -25.85 -21.21 20.52
N CYS A 32 -25.43 -20.97 21.77
CA CYS A 32 -24.31 -21.68 22.37
C CYS A 32 -24.67 -23.08 22.89
N LYS A 33 -25.97 -23.45 22.94
CA LYS A 33 -26.43 -24.73 23.54
C LYS A 33 -25.79 -25.94 22.89
N ASP A 34 -25.69 -25.96 21.56
CA ASP A 34 -25.14 -27.07 20.78
C ASP A 34 -23.80 -26.71 20.11
N CYS A 35 -23.05 -25.78 20.72
CA CYS A 35 -21.76 -25.36 20.17
C CYS A 35 -20.66 -26.37 20.56
N PRO A 36 -19.87 -26.89 19.61
CA PRO A 36 -18.79 -27.85 19.91
C PRO A 36 -17.63 -27.23 20.71
N HIS A 37 -17.66 -25.92 20.98
CA HIS A 37 -16.61 -25.16 21.67
C HIS A 37 -16.97 -24.85 23.12
N GLU A 38 -17.69 -25.75 23.80
CA GLU A 38 -18.12 -25.54 25.18
C GLU A 38 -16.95 -25.29 26.13
N SER A 39 -15.86 -26.06 26.01
CA SER A 39 -14.67 -25.89 26.84
C SER A 39 -14.07 -24.49 26.70
N MET A 40 -13.91 -24.00 25.47
CA MET A 40 -13.38 -22.66 25.21
C MET A 40 -14.28 -21.55 25.75
N ARG A 41 -15.59 -21.76 25.73
CA ARG A 41 -16.55 -20.82 26.34
C ARG A 41 -16.38 -20.78 27.86
N ARG A 42 -16.20 -21.94 28.51
CA ARG A 42 -15.93 -22.01 29.97
C ARG A 42 -14.60 -21.32 30.33
N GLU A 43 -13.61 -21.36 29.42
CA GLU A 43 -12.32 -20.68 29.56
C GLU A 43 -12.37 -19.17 29.19
N GLY A 44 -13.52 -18.62 28.79
CA GLY A 44 -13.64 -17.21 28.38
C GLY A 44 -13.02 -16.87 27.02
N ARG A 45 -12.64 -17.87 26.22
CA ARG A 45 -12.01 -17.71 24.89
C ARG A 45 -13.03 -17.58 23.75
N CYS A 46 -14.32 -17.62 24.09
CA CYS A 46 -15.46 -17.39 23.21
C CYS A 46 -16.56 -16.68 24.01
N ASP A 47 -17.19 -15.67 23.42
CA ASP A 47 -18.20 -14.81 24.06
C ASP A 47 -19.25 -14.41 23.01
N LEU A 48 -20.51 -14.87 23.18
CA LEU A 48 -21.55 -14.68 22.17
C LEU A 48 -21.79 -13.19 21.92
N GLY A 49 -21.90 -12.79 20.65
CA GLY A 49 -22.02 -11.36 20.29
C GLY A 49 -20.70 -10.58 20.33
N ARG A 50 -19.56 -11.18 20.75
CA ARG A 50 -18.25 -10.50 20.80
C ARG A 50 -17.11 -11.27 20.14
N ILE A 51 -17.01 -12.57 20.41
CA ILE A 51 -15.98 -13.51 19.95
C ILE A 51 -16.68 -14.83 19.62
N CYS A 52 -16.95 -15.10 18.34
CA CYS A 52 -17.67 -16.30 17.93
C CYS A 52 -17.31 -16.68 16.50
N VAL A 53 -16.92 -17.94 16.29
CA VAL A 53 -16.61 -18.51 14.96
C VAL A 53 -17.84 -18.73 14.10
N ARG A 54 -19.01 -18.91 14.72
CA ARG A 54 -20.28 -19.17 14.02
C ARG A 54 -20.95 -17.88 13.52
N ASP A 55 -20.45 -16.72 13.93
CA ASP A 55 -21.00 -15.42 13.55
C ASP A 55 -20.68 -15.08 12.10
N ARG A 56 -21.51 -14.27 11.43
CA ARG A 56 -21.20 -13.73 10.10
C ARG A 56 -20.19 -12.58 10.11
N ARG A 57 -20.09 -11.85 11.23
CA ARG A 57 -19.26 -10.65 11.30
C ARG A 57 -17.80 -11.05 11.38
N SER A 58 -17.03 -10.71 10.36
CA SER A 58 -15.60 -11.04 10.24
C SER A 58 -14.79 -10.64 11.48
N LYS A 59 -15.10 -9.51 12.13
CA LYS A 59 -14.42 -9.09 13.37
C LYS A 59 -14.61 -10.07 14.54
N ARG A 60 -15.78 -10.70 14.67
CA ARG A 60 -16.08 -11.66 15.74
C ARG A 60 -15.39 -13.00 15.47
N ILE A 61 -15.36 -13.42 14.20
CA ILE A 61 -14.66 -14.63 13.75
C ILE A 61 -13.14 -14.45 13.89
N ASP A 62 -12.59 -13.31 13.46
CA ASP A 62 -11.15 -13.03 13.52
C ASP A 62 -10.63 -13.03 14.97
N ARG A 63 -11.38 -12.41 15.89
CA ARG A 63 -11.07 -12.49 17.34
C ARG A 63 -11.12 -13.92 17.86
N PHE A 64 -12.08 -14.73 17.40
CA PHE A 64 -12.15 -16.13 17.80
C PHE A 64 -10.88 -16.87 17.38
N PHE A 65 -10.45 -16.75 16.14
CA PHE A 65 -9.23 -17.42 15.68
C PHE A 65 -7.95 -16.84 16.29
N ALA A 66 -7.90 -15.53 16.57
CA ALA A 66 -6.76 -14.93 17.26
C ALA A 66 -6.50 -15.56 18.64
N SER A 67 -7.56 -15.87 19.39
CA SER A 67 -7.45 -16.55 20.70
C SER A 67 -7.43 -18.08 20.59
N ASN A 68 -7.67 -18.66 19.41
CA ASN A 68 -7.87 -20.10 19.21
C ASN A 68 -7.23 -20.62 17.90
N ALA A 69 -6.02 -20.14 17.56
CA ALA A 69 -5.39 -20.41 16.26
C ALA A 69 -5.22 -21.91 15.93
N ALA A 70 -5.01 -22.76 16.94
CA ALA A 70 -4.92 -24.21 16.78
C ALA A 70 -6.16 -24.86 16.13
N LEU A 71 -7.32 -24.21 16.21
CA LEU A 71 -8.56 -24.70 15.59
C LEU A 71 -8.75 -24.24 14.15
N ALA A 72 -8.03 -23.22 13.71
CA ALA A 72 -8.26 -22.60 12.40
C ALA A 72 -8.17 -23.63 11.25
N GLY A 73 -7.27 -24.61 11.37
CA GLY A 73 -7.16 -25.72 10.41
C GLY A 73 -8.46 -26.50 10.18
N ARG A 74 -9.31 -26.65 11.21
CA ARG A 74 -10.60 -27.37 11.11
C ARG A 74 -11.64 -26.64 10.25
N TYR A 75 -11.41 -25.35 9.99
CA TYR A 75 -12.34 -24.46 9.32
C TYR A 75 -11.94 -24.12 7.89
N LEU A 76 -10.84 -24.68 7.39
CA LEU A 76 -10.32 -24.40 6.05
C LEU A 76 -11.21 -24.98 4.93
N ALA A 77 -12.13 -25.90 5.23
CA ALA A 77 -13.10 -26.45 4.28
C ALA A 77 -14.53 -25.95 4.55
N HIS A 78 -14.70 -24.90 5.36
CA HIS A 78 -16.02 -24.40 5.73
C HIS A 78 -16.75 -23.80 4.51
N PRO A 79 -18.08 -24.00 4.35
CA PRO A 79 -18.82 -23.48 3.20
C PRO A 79 -18.80 -21.96 3.09
N TYR A 80 -18.76 -21.24 4.22
CA TYR A 80 -18.68 -19.78 4.25
C TYR A 80 -17.25 -19.28 3.89
N PRO A 81 -17.04 -18.60 2.75
CA PRO A 81 -15.72 -18.18 2.28
C PRO A 81 -14.98 -17.24 3.23
N GLU A 82 -15.66 -16.26 3.81
CA GLU A 82 -15.06 -15.26 4.68
C GLU A 82 -14.52 -15.91 5.96
N LEU A 83 -15.17 -16.99 6.42
CA LEU A 83 -14.64 -17.82 7.49
C LEU A 83 -13.38 -18.55 7.04
N ARG A 84 -13.35 -19.12 5.82
CA ARG A 84 -12.12 -19.74 5.28
C ARG A 84 -10.96 -18.75 5.18
N VAL A 85 -11.22 -17.51 4.75
CA VAL A 85 -10.20 -16.43 4.73
C VAL A 85 -9.61 -16.23 6.12
N LEU A 86 -10.46 -16.07 7.13
CA LEU A 86 -10.01 -15.84 8.50
C LEU A 86 -9.35 -17.09 9.10
N ALA A 87 -9.82 -18.29 8.77
CA ALA A 87 -9.17 -19.53 9.13
C ALA A 87 -7.76 -19.60 8.50
N ALA A 88 -7.62 -19.31 7.20
CA ALA A 88 -6.33 -19.31 6.50
C ALA A 88 -5.34 -18.28 7.07
N LYS A 89 -5.85 -17.12 7.53
CA LYS A 89 -5.07 -16.09 8.21
C LYS A 89 -4.41 -16.58 9.50
N HIS A 90 -5.04 -17.51 10.22
CA HIS A 90 -4.55 -17.97 11.54
C HIS A 90 -4.00 -19.40 11.53
N ALA A 91 -4.39 -20.23 10.56
CA ALA A 91 -3.98 -21.62 10.47
C ALA A 91 -2.47 -21.77 10.23
N SER A 92 -1.96 -22.93 10.65
CA SER A 92 -0.60 -23.35 10.32
C SER A 92 -0.38 -23.30 8.81
N VAL A 93 0.75 -22.70 8.41
CA VAL A 93 1.18 -22.58 7.00
C VAL A 93 1.20 -23.94 6.28
N PHE A 94 1.47 -25.03 7.01
CA PHE A 94 1.49 -26.39 6.46
C PHE A 94 0.12 -26.90 5.99
N LEU A 95 -0.97 -26.29 6.45
CA LEU A 95 -2.34 -26.68 6.08
C LEU A 95 -2.90 -25.85 4.90
N LEU A 96 -2.20 -24.80 4.49
CA LEU A 96 -2.67 -23.88 3.44
C LEU A 96 -2.46 -24.32 1.98
N PRO A 97 -1.51 -25.23 1.62
CA PRO A 97 -1.27 -25.57 0.22
C PRO A 97 -2.52 -25.99 -0.59
N PRO A 98 -3.49 -26.75 -0.05
CA PRO A 98 -4.71 -27.08 -0.80
C PRO A 98 -5.56 -25.86 -1.19
N LEU A 99 -5.49 -24.76 -0.42
CA LEU A 99 -6.29 -23.56 -0.64
C LEU A 99 -5.70 -22.64 -1.72
N ILE A 100 -4.55 -22.99 -2.32
CA ILE A 100 -4.03 -22.29 -3.51
C ILE A 100 -5.06 -22.34 -4.65
N ALA A 101 -5.83 -23.43 -4.74
CA ALA A 101 -6.86 -23.63 -5.74
C ALA A 101 -8.28 -23.41 -5.18
N ASP A 102 -8.42 -22.70 -4.05
CA ASP A 102 -9.75 -22.38 -3.51
C ASP A 102 -10.56 -21.60 -4.56
N PRO A 103 -11.85 -21.92 -4.77
CA PRO A 103 -12.69 -21.21 -5.74
C PRO A 103 -12.74 -19.70 -5.44
N GLU A 104 -12.60 -19.31 -4.18
CA GLU A 104 -12.80 -17.92 -3.77
C GLU A 104 -11.51 -17.10 -3.78
N PRO A 105 -11.46 -16.00 -4.57
CA PRO A 105 -10.26 -15.19 -4.72
C PRO A 105 -9.73 -14.61 -3.41
N ASP A 106 -10.60 -14.23 -2.48
CA ASP A 106 -10.18 -13.68 -1.19
C ASP A 106 -9.45 -14.74 -0.34
N VAL A 107 -9.80 -16.03 -0.50
CA VAL A 107 -9.08 -17.14 0.14
C VAL A 107 -7.72 -17.34 -0.52
N ARG A 108 -7.67 -17.39 -1.87
CA ARG A 108 -6.40 -17.50 -2.61
C ARG A 108 -5.46 -16.33 -2.32
N ALA A 109 -5.98 -15.10 -2.18
CA ALA A 109 -5.22 -13.92 -1.80
C ALA A 109 -4.66 -14.04 -0.37
N MET A 110 -5.45 -14.51 0.59
CA MET A 110 -4.96 -14.77 1.96
C MET A 110 -3.86 -15.84 1.98
N VAL A 111 -4.02 -16.90 1.19
CA VAL A 111 -2.99 -17.93 1.01
C VAL A 111 -1.73 -17.33 0.38
N ALA A 112 -1.88 -16.46 -0.62
CA ALA A 112 -0.78 -15.74 -1.24
C ALA A 112 -0.03 -14.85 -0.25
N TYR A 113 -0.68 -14.29 0.78
CA TYR A 113 0.00 -13.55 1.86
C TYR A 113 0.77 -14.43 2.85
N ARG A 114 0.47 -15.72 2.92
CA ARG A 114 0.94 -16.62 3.99
C ARG A 114 1.96 -17.67 3.54
N LEU A 115 1.83 -18.20 2.33
CA LEU A 115 2.70 -19.27 1.85
C LEU A 115 4.11 -18.77 1.46
N PRO A 116 5.13 -19.63 1.39
CA PRO A 116 6.44 -19.26 0.86
C PRO A 116 6.37 -18.75 -0.59
N ILE A 117 7.30 -17.86 -0.97
CA ILE A 117 7.31 -17.21 -2.31
C ILE A 117 7.24 -18.24 -3.46
N ALA A 118 8.01 -19.33 -3.35
CA ALA A 118 8.04 -20.40 -4.37
C ALA A 118 6.67 -21.05 -4.62
N ARG A 119 5.77 -21.05 -3.62
CA ARG A 119 4.41 -21.63 -3.75
C ARG A 119 3.40 -20.65 -4.31
N ILE A 120 3.63 -19.34 -4.18
CA ILE A 120 2.70 -18.30 -4.65
C ILE A 120 3.09 -17.73 -6.00
N ALA A 121 4.31 -17.96 -6.48
CA ALA A 121 4.78 -17.45 -7.76
C ALA A 121 3.84 -17.80 -8.95
N PRO A 122 3.25 -19.01 -9.05
CA PRO A 122 2.28 -19.30 -10.11
C PRO A 122 0.99 -18.46 -10.03
N LEU A 123 0.62 -17.95 -8.85
CA LEU A 123 -0.55 -17.08 -8.67
C LEU A 123 -0.33 -15.67 -9.24
N ALA A 124 0.86 -15.34 -9.74
CA ALA A 124 1.09 -14.11 -10.51
C ALA A 124 0.21 -14.04 -11.78
N SER A 125 -0.28 -15.18 -12.27
CA SER A 125 -1.21 -15.28 -13.40
C SER A 125 -2.64 -15.63 -12.98
N ASP A 126 -2.99 -15.50 -11.70
CA ASP A 126 -4.35 -15.76 -11.21
C ASP A 126 -5.37 -14.88 -11.96
N PRO A 127 -6.55 -15.38 -12.33
CA PRO A 127 -7.56 -14.58 -13.02
C PRO A 127 -8.04 -13.37 -12.19
N ASP A 128 -8.02 -13.45 -10.86
CA ASP A 128 -8.49 -12.38 -10.00
C ASP A 128 -7.37 -11.39 -9.62
N ARG A 129 -7.65 -10.10 -9.83
CA ARG A 129 -6.68 -9.02 -9.56
C ARG A 129 -6.23 -8.97 -8.11
N LYS A 130 -7.08 -9.32 -7.13
CA LYS A 130 -6.74 -9.26 -5.70
C LYS A 130 -5.66 -10.26 -5.36
N VAL A 131 -5.69 -11.44 -5.99
CA VAL A 131 -4.67 -12.47 -5.82
C VAL A 131 -3.36 -11.99 -6.45
N ARG A 132 -3.40 -11.47 -7.68
CA ARG A 132 -2.20 -10.90 -8.34
C ARG A 132 -1.60 -9.74 -7.55
N LEU A 133 -2.42 -8.87 -6.95
CA LEU A 133 -1.97 -7.83 -6.03
C LEU A 133 -1.28 -8.40 -4.78
N ALA A 134 -1.86 -9.43 -4.15
CA ALA A 134 -1.26 -10.09 -3.00
C ALA A 134 0.10 -10.72 -3.33
N VAL A 135 0.23 -11.30 -4.52
CA VAL A 135 1.49 -11.83 -5.05
C VAL A 135 2.49 -10.71 -5.32
N ALA A 136 2.08 -9.63 -6.00
CA ALA A 136 2.92 -8.47 -6.30
C ALA A 136 3.51 -7.84 -5.03
N GLN A 137 2.74 -7.81 -3.93
CA GLN A 137 3.19 -7.31 -2.63
C GLN A 137 4.27 -8.17 -1.97
N ARG A 138 4.52 -9.39 -2.47
CA ARG A 138 5.46 -10.34 -1.86
C ARG A 138 6.57 -10.81 -2.77
N LEU A 139 6.40 -10.72 -4.08
CA LEU A 139 7.49 -10.96 -5.02
C LEU A 139 8.58 -9.88 -4.87
N GLU A 140 9.78 -10.27 -5.29
CA GLU A 140 10.99 -9.45 -5.20
C GLU A 140 11.86 -9.62 -6.46
N GLY A 141 12.74 -8.65 -6.68
CA GLY A 141 13.74 -8.71 -7.74
C GLY A 141 13.14 -8.87 -9.14
N LYS A 142 13.75 -9.74 -9.94
CA LYS A 142 13.36 -9.97 -11.34
C LYS A 142 11.98 -10.62 -11.49
N ALA A 143 11.45 -11.27 -10.45
CA ALA A 143 10.13 -11.89 -10.50
C ALA A 143 8.99 -10.87 -10.68
N LEU A 144 9.22 -9.62 -10.29
CA LEU A 144 8.26 -8.51 -10.45
C LEU A 144 8.20 -7.98 -11.89
N VAL A 145 9.21 -8.24 -12.74
CA VAL A 145 9.27 -7.68 -14.10
C VAL A 145 8.09 -8.14 -14.95
N GLY A 146 7.68 -9.40 -14.82
CA GLY A 146 6.51 -9.92 -15.54
C GLY A 146 5.21 -9.20 -15.18
N LEU A 147 5.08 -8.75 -13.93
CA LEU A 147 3.89 -8.03 -13.46
C LEU A 147 3.81 -6.58 -13.98
N LEU A 148 4.87 -6.05 -14.58
CA LEU A 148 4.79 -4.76 -15.30
C LEU A 148 4.00 -4.86 -16.61
N GLN A 149 3.61 -6.06 -17.03
CA GLN A 149 2.72 -6.30 -18.18
C GLN A 149 1.32 -6.72 -17.74
N ASP A 150 1.00 -6.65 -16.44
CA ASP A 150 -0.35 -6.99 -15.96
C ASP A 150 -1.39 -6.06 -16.60
N PRO A 151 -2.56 -6.57 -17.03
CA PRO A 151 -3.62 -5.72 -17.57
C PRO A 151 -4.13 -4.68 -16.55
N ASP A 152 -4.06 -4.96 -15.25
CA ASP A 152 -4.52 -4.05 -14.20
C ASP A 152 -3.36 -3.14 -13.74
N TYR A 153 -3.53 -1.82 -13.92
CA TYR A 153 -2.50 -0.84 -13.57
C TYR A 153 -2.18 -0.80 -12.08
N ALA A 154 -3.09 -1.22 -11.19
CA ALA A 154 -2.80 -1.29 -9.76
C ALA A 154 -1.80 -2.40 -9.45
N VAL A 155 -1.85 -3.53 -10.18
CA VAL A 155 -0.84 -4.59 -10.09
C VAL A 155 0.50 -4.07 -10.60
N ARG A 156 0.51 -3.41 -11.77
CA ARG A 156 1.72 -2.78 -12.33
C ARG A 156 2.31 -1.74 -11.37
N GLY A 157 1.47 -0.95 -10.71
CA GLY A 157 1.86 0.05 -9.73
C GLY A 157 2.50 -0.56 -8.48
N VAL A 158 1.91 -1.62 -7.92
CA VAL A 158 2.52 -2.38 -6.81
C VAL A 158 3.86 -2.97 -7.25
N ALA A 159 3.93 -3.59 -8.43
CA ALA A 159 5.17 -4.13 -8.96
C ALA A 159 6.24 -3.05 -9.12
N ALA A 160 5.91 -1.93 -9.76
CA ALA A 160 6.79 -0.77 -9.93
C ALA A 160 7.24 -0.19 -8.58
N SER A 161 6.38 -0.15 -7.56
CA SER A 161 6.74 0.36 -6.23
C SER A 161 7.77 -0.50 -5.48
N ARG A 162 7.88 -1.78 -5.85
CA ARG A 162 8.75 -2.77 -5.20
C ARG A 162 9.93 -3.19 -6.07
N LEU A 163 9.91 -2.84 -7.36
CA LEU A 163 10.95 -3.17 -8.31
C LEU A 163 12.31 -2.60 -7.84
N PRO A 164 13.42 -3.33 -7.99
CA PRO A 164 14.75 -2.77 -7.76
C PRO A 164 14.99 -1.49 -8.59
N PRO A 165 15.66 -0.46 -8.06
CA PRO A 165 15.84 0.82 -8.75
C PRO A 165 16.46 0.71 -10.13
N GLU A 166 17.38 -0.24 -10.35
CA GLU A 166 18.05 -0.50 -11.62
C GLU A 166 17.10 -1.05 -12.71
N LEU A 167 15.95 -1.61 -12.33
CA LEU A 167 14.94 -2.12 -13.25
C LEU A 167 13.79 -1.14 -13.48
N LEU A 168 13.69 -0.04 -12.71
CA LEU A 168 12.58 0.91 -12.78
C LEU A 168 12.45 1.63 -14.13
N VAL A 169 13.51 1.65 -14.93
CA VAL A 169 13.47 2.18 -16.30
C VAL A 169 12.41 1.46 -17.14
N LEU A 170 12.05 0.22 -16.82
CA LEU A 170 10.99 -0.53 -17.47
C LEU A 170 9.60 0.03 -17.18
N ALA A 171 9.38 0.60 -15.98
CA ALA A 171 8.11 1.21 -15.57
C ALA A 171 7.98 2.68 -16.01
N ALA A 172 9.07 3.30 -16.47
CA ALA A 172 9.09 4.70 -16.90
C ALA A 172 8.25 4.96 -18.16
N ASN A 173 7.98 3.92 -18.96
CA ASN A 173 7.17 4.01 -20.18
C ASN A 173 5.79 3.36 -20.02
N ASP A 174 5.32 3.11 -18.79
CA ASP A 174 3.97 2.55 -18.57
C ASP A 174 2.92 3.46 -19.19
N ALA A 175 1.82 2.91 -19.70
CA ALA A 175 0.71 3.69 -20.23
C ALA A 175 0.08 4.61 -19.17
N GLU A 176 0.05 4.16 -17.90
CA GLU A 176 -0.56 4.92 -16.82
C GLU A 176 0.40 5.87 -16.12
N ALA A 177 -0.02 7.14 -16.06
CA ALA A 177 0.70 8.19 -15.36
C ALA A 177 0.97 7.84 -13.89
N GLU A 178 0.06 7.17 -13.18
CA GLU A 178 0.30 6.76 -11.80
C GLU A 178 1.49 5.81 -11.64
N VAL A 179 1.68 4.88 -12.59
CA VAL A 179 2.83 3.97 -12.60
C VAL A 179 4.10 4.73 -12.97
N ARG A 180 4.06 5.60 -13.99
CA ARG A 180 5.19 6.47 -14.34
C ARG A 180 5.59 7.40 -13.20
N ARG A 181 4.64 7.91 -12.39
CA ARG A 181 4.91 8.69 -11.17
C ARG A 181 5.61 7.87 -10.10
N ILE A 182 5.24 6.59 -9.92
CA ILE A 182 5.95 5.68 -9.02
C ILE A 182 7.41 5.50 -9.48
N ALA A 183 7.62 5.33 -10.80
CA ALA A 183 8.97 5.27 -11.37
C ALA A 183 9.73 6.58 -11.14
N ALA A 184 9.13 7.74 -11.43
CA ALA A 184 9.72 9.06 -11.22
C ALA A 184 10.16 9.30 -9.78
N ARG A 185 9.45 8.76 -8.78
CA ARG A 185 9.82 8.88 -7.36
C ARG A 185 11.02 8.02 -6.95
N ARG A 186 11.33 6.95 -7.68
CA ARG A 186 12.30 5.93 -7.24
C ARG A 186 13.48 5.71 -8.20
N LEU A 187 13.37 6.14 -9.45
CA LEU A 187 14.45 6.06 -10.44
C LEU A 187 15.72 6.72 -9.92
N ALA A 188 16.89 6.17 -10.28
CA ALA A 188 18.16 6.84 -10.04
C ALA A 188 18.18 8.24 -10.70
N PRO A 189 18.80 9.26 -10.09
CA PRO A 189 18.86 10.61 -10.64
C PRO A 189 19.32 10.64 -12.11
N ASP A 190 20.33 9.85 -12.44
CA ASP A 190 20.90 9.75 -13.80
C ASP A 190 19.91 9.24 -14.86
N ASN A 191 18.76 8.66 -14.46
CA ASN A 191 17.71 8.20 -15.38
C ASN A 191 16.48 9.11 -15.39
N LEU A 192 16.40 10.13 -14.52
CA LEU A 192 15.21 10.99 -14.41
C LEU A 192 14.98 11.87 -15.64
N TYR A 193 16.05 12.18 -16.39
CA TYR A 193 15.95 12.96 -17.63
C TYR A 193 14.98 12.33 -18.65
N ARG A 194 14.71 11.02 -18.57
CA ARG A 194 13.76 10.31 -19.45
C ARG A 194 12.31 10.76 -19.26
N LEU A 195 11.98 11.32 -18.10
CA LEU A 195 10.62 11.70 -17.71
C LEU A 195 10.41 13.23 -17.71
N THR A 196 11.39 14.02 -18.15
CA THR A 196 11.28 15.49 -18.21
C THR A 196 10.25 15.95 -19.23
N SER A 197 9.97 15.14 -20.25
CA SER A 197 8.95 15.42 -21.28
C SER A 197 7.71 14.54 -21.13
N ASP A 198 7.46 13.96 -19.96
CA ASP A 198 6.24 13.16 -19.73
C ASP A 198 5.00 14.00 -20.02
N ALA A 199 3.97 13.41 -20.63
CA ALA A 199 2.73 14.09 -20.93
C ALA A 199 2.02 14.59 -19.65
N ASP A 200 2.13 13.84 -18.55
CA ASP A 200 1.46 14.16 -17.30
C ASP A 200 2.30 15.14 -16.45
N PRO A 201 1.76 16.31 -16.08
CA PRO A 201 2.50 17.31 -15.30
C PRO A 201 2.84 16.84 -13.89
N LEU A 202 2.07 15.92 -13.30
CA LEU A 202 2.38 15.35 -11.99
C LEU A 202 3.57 14.39 -12.06
N VAL A 203 3.84 13.75 -13.21
CA VAL A 203 5.11 13.01 -13.41
C VAL A 203 6.27 14.00 -13.49
N ARG A 204 6.16 15.02 -14.35
CA ARG A 204 7.20 16.06 -14.50
C ARG A 204 7.48 16.80 -13.18
N LEU A 205 6.46 16.97 -12.34
CA LEU A 205 6.61 17.54 -11.00
C LEU A 205 7.44 16.64 -10.06
N GLU A 206 7.25 15.32 -10.09
CA GLU A 206 8.12 14.40 -9.32
C GLU A 206 9.57 14.43 -9.83
N VAL A 207 9.74 14.58 -11.16
CA VAL A 207 11.07 14.75 -11.78
C VAL A 207 11.72 16.05 -11.31
N ALA A 208 10.99 17.17 -11.35
CA ALA A 208 11.47 18.48 -10.89
C ALA A 208 11.85 18.51 -9.41
N ARG A 209 11.26 17.66 -8.57
CA ARG A 209 11.63 17.55 -7.15
C ARG A 209 12.93 16.79 -6.92
N ARG A 210 13.38 15.97 -7.88
CA ARG A 210 14.48 15.03 -7.69
C ARG A 210 15.67 15.25 -8.61
N LEU A 211 15.49 15.93 -9.74
CA LEU A 211 16.61 16.28 -10.61
C LEU A 211 17.65 17.13 -9.85
N PRO A 212 18.94 16.94 -10.14
CA PRO A 212 20.00 17.83 -9.66
C PRO A 212 19.72 19.29 -10.05
N PRO A 213 20.05 20.29 -9.21
CA PRO A 213 19.79 21.70 -9.47
C PRO A 213 20.16 22.18 -10.89
N ALA A 214 21.38 21.88 -11.35
CA ALA A 214 21.87 22.26 -12.68
C ALA A 214 21.08 21.64 -13.85
N GLN A 215 20.41 20.51 -13.63
CA GLN A 215 19.61 19.84 -14.65
C GLN A 215 18.17 20.36 -14.72
N LEU A 216 17.74 21.18 -13.74
CA LEU A 216 16.39 21.74 -13.72
C LEU A 216 16.12 22.73 -14.85
N ILE A 217 17.17 23.19 -15.55
CA ILE A 217 17.03 24.03 -16.75
C ILE A 217 16.16 23.37 -17.83
N MET A 218 16.15 22.03 -17.89
CA MET A 218 15.28 21.27 -18.81
C MET A 218 13.78 21.49 -18.56
N LEU A 219 13.40 21.94 -17.36
CA LEU A 219 12.01 22.15 -16.93
C LEU A 219 11.70 23.64 -16.69
N ALA A 220 12.63 24.55 -16.97
CA ALA A 220 12.44 25.98 -16.73
C ALA A 220 11.31 26.59 -17.58
N SER A 221 11.01 26.01 -18.74
CA SER A 221 9.91 26.42 -19.60
C SER A 221 8.72 25.45 -19.57
N ASP A 222 8.58 24.65 -18.50
CA ASP A 222 7.45 23.72 -18.39
C ASP A 222 6.11 24.45 -18.47
N PRO A 223 5.12 23.95 -19.24
CA PRO A 223 3.80 24.60 -19.31
C PRO A 223 3.07 24.65 -17.96
N ASP A 224 3.33 23.70 -17.05
CA ASP A 224 2.68 23.66 -15.74
C ASP A 224 3.43 24.54 -14.72
N LEU A 225 2.71 25.54 -14.18
CA LEU A 225 3.28 26.49 -13.22
C LEU A 225 3.85 25.80 -11.96
N ARG A 226 3.28 24.67 -11.53
CA ARG A 226 3.74 23.96 -10.32
C ARG A 226 5.11 23.33 -10.54
N VAL A 227 5.38 22.89 -11.77
CA VAL A 227 6.69 22.38 -12.16
C VAL A 227 7.69 23.53 -12.14
N ARG A 228 7.38 24.65 -12.81
CA ARG A 228 8.26 25.84 -12.83
C ARG A 228 8.50 26.43 -11.44
N PHE A 229 7.51 26.38 -10.55
CA PHE A 229 7.66 26.80 -9.16
C PHE A 229 8.70 25.94 -8.42
N VAL A 230 8.63 24.60 -8.52
CA VAL A 230 9.64 23.71 -7.94
C VAL A 230 11.04 23.93 -8.56
N VAL A 231 11.09 24.22 -9.86
CA VAL A 231 12.33 24.59 -10.55
C VAL A 231 12.90 25.89 -9.95
N ALA A 232 12.08 26.92 -9.74
CA ALA A 232 12.51 28.17 -9.09
C ALA A 232 12.99 27.95 -7.64
N GLU A 233 12.36 27.04 -6.88
CA GLU A 233 12.77 26.75 -5.50
C GLU A 233 14.11 26.01 -5.40
N ARG A 234 14.49 25.23 -6.42
CA ARG A 234 15.62 24.30 -6.35
C ARG A 234 16.76 24.57 -7.33
N GLY A 235 16.50 25.32 -8.40
CA GLY A 235 17.46 25.63 -9.45
C GLY A 235 18.71 26.33 -8.92
N ASP A 236 19.81 26.20 -9.66
CA ASP A 236 21.02 26.97 -9.46
C ASP A 236 20.93 28.34 -10.16
N GLU A 237 22.03 29.09 -10.19
CA GLU A 237 22.08 30.46 -10.69
C GLU A 237 21.58 30.57 -12.15
N ASP A 238 22.03 29.68 -13.03
CA ASP A 238 21.63 29.67 -14.45
C ASP A 238 20.12 29.40 -14.61
N VAL A 239 19.58 28.47 -13.84
CA VAL A 239 18.14 28.16 -13.83
C VAL A 239 17.34 29.34 -13.29
N LEU A 240 17.80 29.97 -12.21
CA LEU A 240 17.12 31.12 -11.62
C LEU A 240 17.11 32.31 -12.58
N ALA A 241 18.22 32.57 -13.27
CA ALA A 241 18.33 33.61 -14.29
C ALA A 241 17.27 33.43 -15.40
N ALA A 242 17.01 32.20 -15.82
CA ALA A 242 15.97 31.88 -16.80
C ALA A 242 14.54 32.17 -16.30
N LEU A 243 14.31 32.18 -14.99
CA LEU A 243 12.98 32.32 -14.38
C LEU A 243 12.68 33.73 -13.83
N ILE A 244 13.64 34.66 -13.84
CA ILE A 244 13.41 36.06 -13.40
C ILE A 244 12.26 36.71 -14.17
N GLY A 245 12.10 36.37 -15.45
CA GLY A 245 11.07 36.87 -16.34
C GLY A 245 9.87 35.93 -16.53
N ASP A 246 9.66 34.94 -15.65
CA ASP A 246 8.52 34.02 -15.75
C ASP A 246 7.19 34.79 -15.83
N SER A 247 6.26 34.26 -16.61
CA SER A 247 4.93 34.85 -16.78
C SER A 247 4.10 34.79 -15.50
N ASP A 248 4.37 33.80 -14.64
CA ASP A 248 3.78 33.71 -13.31
C ASP A 248 4.55 34.54 -12.29
N ARG A 249 3.82 35.38 -11.54
CA ARG A 249 4.40 36.33 -10.59
C ARG A 249 5.06 35.64 -9.41
N GLU A 250 4.52 34.52 -8.93
CA GLU A 250 5.07 33.80 -7.78
C GLU A 250 6.38 33.11 -8.18
N VAL A 251 6.42 32.46 -9.35
CA VAL A 251 7.63 31.85 -9.90
C VAL A 251 8.74 32.89 -10.08
N SER A 252 8.44 34.02 -10.73
CA SER A 252 9.38 35.13 -10.92
C SER A 252 9.87 35.73 -9.59
N ALA A 253 9.00 35.86 -8.59
CA ALA A 253 9.36 36.38 -7.27
C ALA A 253 10.32 35.44 -6.51
N VAL A 254 10.06 34.12 -6.53
CA VAL A 254 10.96 33.11 -5.93
C VAL A 254 12.32 33.16 -6.60
N ALA A 255 12.36 33.21 -7.94
CA ALA A 255 13.61 33.25 -8.68
C ALA A 255 14.48 34.48 -8.32
N LYS A 256 13.87 35.68 -8.31
CA LYS A 256 14.53 36.94 -7.92
C LYS A 256 15.03 36.92 -6.48
N SER A 257 14.22 36.42 -5.56
CA SER A 257 14.57 36.36 -4.14
C SER A 257 15.77 35.44 -3.90
N ARG A 258 15.80 34.25 -4.53
CA ARG A 258 16.92 33.32 -4.39
C ARG A 258 18.18 33.85 -5.04
N LEU A 259 18.08 34.45 -6.23
CA LEU A 259 19.23 35.02 -6.92
C LEU A 259 19.88 36.17 -6.14
N GLY A 260 19.07 37.06 -5.55
CA GLY A 260 19.57 38.13 -4.67
C GLY A 260 20.17 37.65 -3.35
N GLY A 261 19.91 36.38 -2.97
CA GLY A 261 20.48 35.73 -1.79
C GLY A 261 21.73 34.89 -2.06
N ILE A 262 22.12 34.68 -3.34
CA ILE A 262 23.37 34.00 -3.70
C ILE A 262 24.50 35.03 -3.55
N PRO A 263 25.44 34.87 -2.60
CA PRO A 263 26.56 35.78 -2.48
C PRO A 263 27.40 35.70 -3.76
N SER A 264 27.63 36.85 -4.40
CA SER A 264 28.46 36.94 -5.60
C SER A 264 29.86 36.42 -5.30
N THR A 265 30.20 35.25 -5.82
CA THR A 265 31.59 34.79 -5.86
C THR A 265 32.30 35.60 -6.94
N SER A 266 32.63 36.86 -6.64
CA SER A 266 33.55 37.64 -7.46
C SER A 266 34.96 37.09 -7.30
N GLU A 267 35.57 36.86 -8.44
CA GLU A 267 36.92 36.35 -8.64
C GLU A 267 37.96 37.16 -7.85
N GLY A 268 38.67 36.49 -6.94
CA GLY A 268 39.93 36.97 -6.39
C GLY A 268 41.03 36.88 -7.44
N GLY A 269 41.11 37.88 -8.31
CA GLY A 269 42.20 38.08 -9.24
C GLY A 269 43.54 38.26 -8.52
N GLY A 270 44.34 37.20 -8.48
CA GLY A 270 45.76 37.26 -8.09
C GLY A 270 46.66 37.38 -9.32
N ARG A 271 46.71 38.57 -9.95
CA ARG A 271 47.73 38.91 -10.96
C ARG A 271 48.88 39.69 -10.30
N GLY A 272 49.96 38.98 -9.99
CA GLY A 272 51.36 39.48 -9.91
C GLY A 272 51.69 40.57 -8.88
N PRO A 273 52.98 40.91 -8.66
CA PRO A 273 54.05 40.81 -9.65
C PRO A 273 55.32 40.05 -9.19
N ARG A 274 56.03 39.48 -10.18
CA ARG A 274 57.50 39.28 -10.13
C ARG A 274 58.14 40.69 -10.16
N PRO A 275 59.24 40.95 -9.42
CA PRO A 275 60.54 40.32 -9.62
C PRO A 275 61.06 39.53 -8.42
#